data_AF-A0A9P9MFZ7-F1
#
_entry.id   AF-A0A9P9MFZ7-F1
#
_cell.length_a   1.000
_cell.length_b   1.000
_cell.length_c   1.000
_cell.angle_alpha   90.00
_cell.angle_beta   90.00
_cell.angle_gamma   90.00
#
_symmetry.space_group_name_H-M   'P 1'
#
loop_
_entity.id
_entity.type
_entity.pdbx_description
1 polymer ?
#
loop_
_entity_poly.entity_id
_entity_poly.type
_entity_poly.pdbx_seq_one_letter_code
_entity_poly.pdbx_strand_id
1 'polypeptide(L)'
;MKRKYARFEKDPYSMDYKSAHEIMLLSILYDTPWMHFFGTSLALVKTYSIASGTSLLVATRQLTTSKNVGKRAEDTGIAIAEFVVGSVDSERGLRALSKVNWLHGRYGARVKNEDMTHTLAMFVLEPQRWIEAYEWRPMTCLEKVAMFVYWKEVGNRMGIEDIPPTLEKLQEWTVGFEEENMVYSNDNKICAETTMELYLRGVPSFARGLAKNVANSLLEDRVRVALGSPDPPAYVKHLAVFILKARGWVVRNFFLPRLSYVDPLAKQGPDGRLQRDRFAFEPWYVKDSWLQKLGIWLSSGGRLVPGDEWKTSGYLPEEIGPLEHIEKSREPVLQQAEAMSKYAESGGAAVTGCPFSFGK
;
A
#
# COMPACT_ATOMS: atom_id res chain seq x y z
N MET A 1 -7.19 -23.70 -0.11
CA MET A 1 -7.14 -23.17 -1.49
C MET A 1 -7.35 -24.22 -2.57
N LYS A 2 -6.47 -25.23 -2.72
CA LYS A 2 -6.46 -26.14 -3.90
C LYS A 2 -7.82 -26.77 -4.28
N ARG A 3 -8.63 -27.25 -3.32
CA ARG A 3 -9.94 -27.87 -3.67
C ARG A 3 -11.01 -26.87 -4.13
N LYS A 4 -11.11 -25.69 -3.51
CA LYS A 4 -12.15 -24.69 -3.84
C LYS A 4 -11.87 -24.00 -5.18
N TYR A 5 -10.59 -23.75 -5.49
CA TYR A 5 -10.18 -22.98 -6.66
C TYR A 5 -9.46 -23.81 -7.74
N ALA A 6 -9.54 -25.14 -7.69
CA ALA A 6 -8.91 -26.05 -8.65
C ALA A 6 -9.24 -25.71 -10.11
N ARG A 7 -10.45 -25.21 -10.36
CA ARG A 7 -10.92 -24.81 -11.71
C ARG A 7 -10.04 -23.74 -12.38
N PHE A 8 -9.36 -22.91 -11.58
CA PHE A 8 -8.49 -21.83 -12.06
C PHE A 8 -7.03 -22.26 -12.17
N GLU A 9 -6.65 -23.49 -11.77
CA GLU A 9 -5.24 -23.90 -11.84
C GLU A 9 -4.72 -24.05 -13.28
N LYS A 10 -5.60 -24.45 -14.21
CA LYS A 10 -5.25 -24.61 -15.64
C LYS A 10 -5.26 -23.29 -16.41
N ASP A 11 -6.19 -22.40 -16.05
CA ASP A 11 -6.34 -21.08 -16.64
C ASP A 11 -6.64 -20.06 -15.53
N PRO A 12 -5.60 -19.52 -14.88
CA PRO A 12 -5.76 -18.53 -13.82
C PRO A 12 -6.48 -17.25 -14.29
N TYR A 13 -6.30 -16.85 -15.55
CA TYR A 13 -6.88 -15.60 -16.07
C TYR A 13 -8.40 -15.69 -16.30
N SER A 14 -8.99 -16.88 -16.23
CA SER A 14 -10.45 -17.07 -16.25
C SER A 14 -11.17 -16.63 -14.97
N MET A 15 -10.44 -16.25 -13.92
CA MET A 15 -11.05 -15.82 -12.66
C MET A 15 -11.63 -14.41 -12.74
N ASP A 16 -12.79 -14.19 -12.10
CA ASP A 16 -13.31 -12.85 -11.86
C ASP A 16 -12.56 -12.16 -10.69
N TYR A 17 -12.69 -10.84 -10.58
CA TYR A 17 -12.00 -10.09 -9.52
C TYR A 17 -12.48 -10.48 -8.12
N LYS A 18 -13.71 -11.02 -7.98
CA LYS A 18 -14.25 -11.49 -6.69
C LYS A 18 -13.54 -12.77 -6.23
N SER A 19 -13.39 -13.76 -7.12
CA SER A 19 -12.59 -14.96 -6.83
C SER A 19 -11.13 -14.60 -6.61
N ALA A 20 -10.60 -13.66 -7.40
CA ALA A 20 -9.24 -13.15 -7.26
C ALA A 20 -9.02 -12.50 -5.88
N HIS A 21 -9.98 -11.69 -5.40
CA HIS A 21 -9.95 -11.11 -4.06
C HIS A 21 -9.86 -12.19 -2.98
N GLU A 22 -10.70 -13.21 -3.03
CA GLU A 22 -10.69 -14.29 -2.02
C GLU A 22 -9.34 -15.04 -2.00
N ILE A 23 -8.80 -15.39 -3.16
CA ILE A 23 -7.50 -16.08 -3.28
C ILE A 23 -6.38 -15.18 -2.77
N MET A 24 -6.39 -13.91 -3.18
CA MET A 24 -5.41 -12.92 -2.74
C MET A 24 -5.41 -12.78 -1.22
N LEU A 25 -6.59 -12.62 -0.58
CA LEU A 25 -6.71 -12.50 0.88
C LEU A 25 -6.18 -13.73 1.62
N LEU A 26 -6.42 -14.94 1.10
CA LEU A 26 -5.83 -16.15 1.68
C LEU A 26 -4.30 -16.10 1.64
N SER A 27 -3.72 -15.72 0.50
CA SER A 27 -2.28 -15.58 0.38
C SER A 27 -1.72 -14.50 1.33
N ILE A 28 -2.32 -13.30 1.32
CA ILE A 28 -1.74 -12.15 1.99
C ILE A 28 -2.12 -12.03 3.47
N LEU A 29 -3.17 -12.69 3.97
CA LEU A 29 -3.58 -12.55 5.38
C LEU A 29 -3.33 -13.81 6.22
N TYR A 30 -3.27 -15.00 5.61
CA TYR A 30 -2.88 -16.23 6.31
C TYR A 30 -1.41 -16.56 6.11
N ASP A 31 -0.98 -16.67 4.85
CA ASP A 31 0.30 -17.31 4.54
C ASP A 31 1.47 -16.34 4.66
N THR A 32 1.33 -15.12 4.13
CA THR A 32 2.46 -14.18 3.99
C THR A 32 2.17 -12.75 4.49
N PRO A 33 1.42 -12.51 5.59
CA PRO A 33 0.97 -11.17 5.96
C PRO A 33 2.08 -10.17 6.25
N TRP A 34 3.12 -10.63 6.94
CA TRP A 34 4.24 -9.74 7.27
C TRP A 34 5.02 -9.33 6.02
N MET A 35 5.35 -10.29 5.14
CA MET A 35 6.13 -10.00 3.93
C MET A 35 5.33 -9.24 2.89
N HIS A 36 4.03 -9.50 2.78
CA HIS A 36 3.14 -8.70 1.93
C HIS A 36 3.13 -7.23 2.40
N PHE A 37 2.88 -6.97 3.68
CA PHE A 37 2.89 -5.61 4.23
C PHE A 37 4.26 -4.93 4.04
N PHE A 38 5.34 -5.67 4.32
CA PHE A 38 6.72 -5.18 4.16
C PHE A 38 7.04 -4.83 2.70
N GLY A 39 6.75 -5.72 1.75
CA GLY A 39 6.94 -5.47 0.32
C GLY A 39 6.10 -4.31 -0.19
N THR A 40 4.83 -4.20 0.23
CA THR A 40 3.96 -3.06 -0.10
C THR A 40 4.51 -1.73 0.45
N SER A 41 5.11 -1.74 1.64
CA SER A 41 5.72 -0.54 2.22
C SER A 41 6.94 -0.07 1.41
N LEU A 42 7.74 -1.01 0.89
CA LEU A 42 8.86 -0.69 0.00
C LEU A 42 8.41 -0.28 -1.39
N ALA A 43 7.30 -0.83 -1.88
CA ALA A 43 6.65 -0.43 -3.12
C ALA A 43 6.34 1.08 -3.13
N LEU A 44 5.78 1.59 -2.04
CA LEU A 44 5.51 3.02 -1.84
C LEU A 44 6.78 3.89 -1.81
N VAL A 45 7.90 3.37 -1.33
CA VAL A 45 9.18 4.09 -1.37
C VAL A 45 9.76 4.06 -2.78
N LYS A 46 9.61 2.94 -3.49
CA LYS A 46 10.11 2.76 -4.85
C LYS A 46 9.43 3.70 -5.85
N THR A 47 8.16 4.06 -5.66
CA THR A 47 7.50 5.04 -6.55
C THR A 47 8.15 6.43 -6.51
N TYR A 48 8.87 6.78 -5.45
CA TYR A 48 9.65 8.03 -5.41
C TYR A 48 10.84 8.03 -6.38
N SER A 49 11.18 6.89 -6.99
CA SER A 49 12.25 6.82 -8.00
C SER A 49 11.80 7.25 -9.39
N ILE A 50 10.51 7.52 -9.58
CA ILE A 50 9.92 8.01 -10.83
C ILE A 50 9.79 9.54 -10.78
N ALA A 51 10.69 10.23 -11.49
CA ALA A 51 10.89 11.67 -11.35
C ALA A 51 9.67 12.53 -11.78
N SER A 52 8.83 12.04 -12.70
CA SER A 52 7.62 12.73 -13.13
C SER A 52 6.65 13.02 -11.98
N GLY A 53 6.49 12.08 -11.04
CA GLY A 53 5.53 12.18 -9.96
C GLY A 53 6.00 12.97 -8.73
N THR A 54 7.30 12.97 -8.43
CA THR A 54 7.83 13.49 -7.15
C THR A 54 7.76 15.01 -7.01
N SER A 55 7.82 15.74 -8.13
CA SER A 55 7.64 17.20 -8.14
C SER A 55 6.29 17.62 -7.56
N LEU A 56 5.22 16.88 -7.87
CA LEU A 56 3.90 17.10 -7.29
C LEU A 56 3.89 16.75 -5.80
N LEU A 57 4.51 15.64 -5.40
CA LEU A 57 4.59 15.24 -3.98
C LEU A 57 5.28 16.32 -3.13
N VAL A 58 6.37 16.90 -3.64
CA VAL A 58 7.05 18.04 -3.01
C VAL A 58 6.14 19.25 -2.92
N ALA A 59 5.47 19.61 -4.02
CA ALA A 59 4.57 20.77 -4.07
C ALA A 59 3.40 20.66 -3.07
N THR A 60 2.84 19.46 -2.86
CA THR A 60 1.75 19.25 -1.90
C THR A 60 2.18 19.30 -0.45
N ARG A 61 3.47 19.11 -0.15
CA ARG A 61 4.04 19.04 1.21
C ARG A 61 3.49 17.92 2.10
N GLN A 62 2.69 17.00 1.55
CA GLN A 62 2.06 15.92 2.31
C GLN A 62 3.05 14.80 2.66
N LEU A 63 4.04 14.54 1.80
CA LEU A 63 5.08 13.52 2.03
C LEU A 63 6.47 14.11 2.30
N THR A 64 6.62 15.43 2.22
CA THR A 64 7.93 16.11 2.27
C THR A 64 8.07 17.07 3.46
N THR A 65 7.15 16.97 4.42
CA THR A 65 7.26 17.70 5.68
C THR A 65 7.05 16.75 6.85
N SER A 66 7.86 16.91 7.90
CA SER A 66 7.75 16.09 9.11
C SER A 66 6.37 16.19 9.76
N LYS A 67 5.69 17.34 9.67
CA LYS A 67 4.35 17.52 10.22
C LYS A 67 3.28 16.65 9.54
N ASN A 68 3.35 16.48 8.21
CA ASN A 68 2.27 15.86 7.44
C ASN A 68 2.56 14.39 7.07
N VAL A 69 3.84 14.02 6.94
CA VAL A 69 4.25 12.72 6.38
C VAL A 69 3.69 11.52 7.16
N GLY A 70 3.61 11.61 8.49
CA GLY A 70 3.08 10.52 9.31
C GLY A 70 1.59 10.28 9.07
N LYS A 71 0.76 11.34 9.15
CA LYS A 71 -0.66 11.26 8.77
C LYS A 71 -0.84 10.75 7.35
N ARG A 72 -0.10 11.29 6.39
CA ARG A 72 -0.22 10.90 4.97
C ARG A 72 0.12 9.42 4.75
N ALA A 73 1.13 8.90 5.46
CA ALA A 73 1.50 7.49 5.42
C ALA A 73 0.41 6.61 6.05
N GLU A 74 -0.12 6.99 7.21
CA GLU A 74 -1.25 6.28 7.85
C GLU A 74 -2.50 6.27 6.96
N ASP A 75 -2.89 7.43 6.42
CA ASP A 75 -4.03 7.57 5.51
C ASP A 75 -3.89 6.69 4.27
N THR A 76 -2.67 6.58 3.72
CA THR A 76 -2.40 5.71 2.56
C THR A 76 -2.60 4.25 2.92
N GLY A 77 -2.00 3.79 4.03
CA GLY A 77 -2.14 2.42 4.50
C GLY A 77 -3.59 2.06 4.83
N ILE A 78 -4.34 2.98 5.45
CA ILE A 78 -5.76 2.82 5.75
C ILE A 78 -6.55 2.70 4.45
N ALA A 79 -6.44 3.67 3.53
CA ALA A 79 -7.20 3.65 2.28
C ALA A 79 -6.98 2.35 1.52
N ILE A 80 -5.72 1.90 1.40
CA ILE A 80 -5.38 0.62 0.78
C ILE A 80 -6.05 -0.54 1.52
N ALA A 81 -5.98 -0.60 2.84
CA ALA A 81 -6.64 -1.65 3.60
C ALA A 81 -8.17 -1.67 3.37
N GLU A 82 -8.81 -0.49 3.33
CA GLU A 82 -10.25 -0.36 3.09
C GLU A 82 -10.70 -1.00 1.77
N PHE A 83 -10.02 -0.72 0.65
CA PHE A 83 -10.42 -1.25 -0.66
C PHE A 83 -9.71 -2.56 -1.05
N VAL A 84 -8.58 -2.92 -0.44
CA VAL A 84 -7.87 -4.18 -0.72
C VAL A 84 -8.33 -5.31 0.17
N VAL A 85 -8.51 -5.07 1.48
CA VAL A 85 -8.96 -6.09 2.42
C VAL A 85 -10.45 -5.99 2.68
N GLY A 86 -10.98 -4.77 2.73
CA GLY A 86 -12.42 -4.54 2.87
C GLY A 86 -13.22 -4.86 1.61
N SER A 87 -12.59 -5.08 0.46
CA SER A 87 -13.17 -5.22 -0.88
C SER A 87 -13.57 -3.91 -1.55
N VAL A 88 -13.26 -3.78 -2.84
CA VAL A 88 -13.74 -2.71 -3.73
C VAL A 88 -15.26 -2.66 -3.87
N ASP A 89 -16.00 -3.71 -3.49
CA ASP A 89 -17.47 -3.76 -3.54
C ASP A 89 -18.14 -3.45 -2.19
N SER A 90 -17.37 -3.32 -1.11
CA SER A 90 -17.92 -2.96 0.19
C SER A 90 -18.20 -1.47 0.28
N GLU A 91 -19.18 -1.05 1.11
CA GLU A 91 -19.45 0.36 1.38
C GLU A 91 -18.17 1.12 1.80
N ARG A 92 -17.36 0.51 2.68
CA ARG A 92 -16.11 1.10 3.16
C ARG A 92 -15.05 1.22 2.05
N GLY A 93 -14.91 0.20 1.21
CA GLY A 93 -13.93 0.18 0.12
C GLY A 93 -14.32 1.10 -1.03
N LEU A 94 -15.60 1.16 -1.40
CA LEU A 94 -16.13 2.09 -2.40
C LEU A 94 -15.88 3.54 -2.01
N ARG A 95 -16.16 3.90 -0.75
CA ARG A 95 -15.92 5.25 -0.22
C ARG A 95 -14.43 5.58 -0.14
N ALA A 96 -13.60 4.64 0.32
CA ALA A 96 -12.15 4.84 0.37
C ALA A 96 -11.54 5.03 -1.03
N LEU A 97 -11.92 4.19 -1.99
CA LEU A 97 -11.41 4.27 -3.37
C LEU A 97 -11.89 5.55 -4.06
N SER A 98 -13.15 5.93 -3.86
CA SER A 98 -13.69 7.21 -4.32
C SER A 98 -12.97 8.40 -3.70
N LYS A 99 -12.56 8.29 -2.43
CA LYS A 99 -11.73 9.32 -1.78
C LYS A 99 -10.34 9.43 -2.41
N VAL A 100 -9.70 8.31 -2.73
CA VAL A 100 -8.43 8.29 -3.47
C VAL A 100 -8.60 8.94 -4.84
N ASN A 101 -9.64 8.57 -5.58
CA ASN A 101 -9.98 9.14 -6.88
C ASN A 101 -10.17 10.65 -6.82
N TRP A 102 -10.92 11.15 -5.83
CA TRP A 102 -11.09 12.58 -5.64
C TRP A 102 -9.76 13.28 -5.32
N LEU A 103 -8.91 12.68 -4.49
CA LEU A 103 -7.59 13.25 -4.16
C LEU A 103 -6.68 13.34 -5.40
N HIS A 104 -6.65 12.30 -6.24
CA HIS A 104 -5.86 12.30 -7.48
C HIS A 104 -6.46 13.23 -8.55
N GLY A 105 -7.78 13.18 -8.77
CA GLY A 105 -8.48 13.95 -9.81
C GLY A 105 -8.31 15.46 -9.67
N ARG A 106 -8.06 15.97 -8.46
CA ARG A 106 -7.75 17.38 -8.20
C ARG A 106 -6.49 17.89 -8.88
N TYR A 107 -5.59 17.01 -9.26
CA TYR A 107 -4.33 17.36 -9.91
C TYR A 107 -4.38 17.16 -11.43
N GLY A 108 -5.45 16.53 -11.96
CA GLY A 108 -5.69 16.34 -13.39
C GLY A 108 -4.47 15.74 -14.09
N ALA A 109 -4.09 16.33 -15.23
CA ALA A 109 -2.94 15.91 -16.05
C ALA A 109 -1.57 15.92 -15.33
N ARG A 110 -1.46 16.45 -14.10
CA ARG A 110 -0.24 16.34 -13.28
C ARG A 110 -0.07 14.96 -12.64
N VAL A 111 -1.14 14.17 -12.55
CA VAL A 111 -1.07 12.74 -12.21
C VAL A 111 -1.25 11.99 -13.52
N LYS A 112 -0.14 11.56 -14.12
CA LYS A 112 -0.14 10.94 -15.45
C LYS A 112 -0.67 9.51 -15.38
N ASN A 113 -1.31 9.05 -16.46
CA ASN A 113 -1.79 7.68 -16.55
C ASN A 113 -0.66 6.65 -16.36
N GLU A 114 0.48 6.85 -17.02
CA GLU A 114 1.63 5.95 -16.91
C GLU A 114 2.22 5.90 -15.49
N ASP A 115 2.27 7.04 -14.77
CA ASP A 115 2.69 7.07 -13.37
C ASP A 115 1.72 6.28 -12.48
N MET A 116 0.41 6.32 -12.78
CA MET A 116 -0.59 5.49 -12.09
C MET A 116 -0.45 4.01 -12.43
N THR A 117 -0.21 3.65 -13.70
CA THR A 117 0.05 2.26 -14.12
C THR A 117 1.30 1.70 -13.44
N HIS A 118 2.37 2.49 -13.34
CA HIS A 118 3.58 2.10 -12.60
C HIS A 118 3.29 1.91 -11.11
N THR A 119 2.56 2.83 -10.49
CA THR A 119 2.17 2.70 -9.07
C THR A 119 1.33 1.44 -8.83
N LEU A 120 0.38 1.13 -9.72
CA LEU A 120 -0.39 -0.12 -9.69
C LEU A 120 0.53 -1.34 -9.82
N ALA A 121 1.49 -1.30 -10.75
CA ALA A 121 2.48 -2.35 -10.91
C ALA A 121 3.30 -2.57 -9.64
N MET A 122 3.70 -1.51 -8.94
CA MET A 122 4.42 -1.62 -7.66
C MET A 122 3.59 -2.35 -6.60
N PHE A 123 2.27 -2.11 -6.51
CA PHE A 123 1.41 -2.83 -5.57
C PHE A 123 1.20 -4.32 -5.89
N VAL A 124 1.46 -4.74 -7.13
CA VAL A 124 1.39 -6.14 -7.55
C VAL A 124 2.76 -6.81 -7.47
N LEU A 125 3.76 -6.24 -8.11
CA LEU A 125 5.05 -6.86 -8.38
C LEU A 125 5.98 -6.84 -7.17
N GLU A 126 6.00 -5.76 -6.39
CA GLU A 126 6.91 -5.66 -5.24
C GLU A 126 6.54 -6.67 -4.13
N PRO A 127 5.27 -6.77 -3.68
CA PRO A 127 4.92 -7.81 -2.71
C PRO A 127 5.24 -9.22 -3.21
N GLN A 128 4.98 -9.53 -4.50
CA GLN A 128 5.33 -10.82 -5.10
C GLN A 128 6.83 -11.08 -5.03
N ARG A 129 7.65 -10.12 -5.45
CA ARG A 129 9.12 -10.20 -5.43
C ARG A 129 9.65 -10.48 -4.02
N TRP A 130 9.15 -9.76 -3.03
CA TRP A 130 9.57 -9.94 -1.63
C TRP A 130 9.15 -11.28 -1.05
N ILE A 131 7.91 -11.73 -1.34
CA ILE A 131 7.41 -13.03 -0.89
C ILE A 131 8.23 -14.16 -1.51
N GLU A 132 8.47 -14.12 -2.81
CA GLU A 132 9.20 -15.17 -3.52
C GLU A 132 10.65 -15.31 -3.08
N ALA A 133 11.31 -14.19 -2.76
CA ALA A 133 12.71 -14.19 -2.38
C ALA A 133 12.95 -14.57 -0.91
N TYR A 134 12.01 -14.27 -0.01
CA TYR A 134 12.30 -14.23 1.44
C TYR A 134 11.27 -14.91 2.34
N GLU A 135 10.11 -15.30 1.84
CA GLU A 135 9.08 -15.93 2.67
C GLU A 135 9.24 -17.46 2.71
N TRP A 136 8.55 -18.12 3.64
CA TRP A 136 8.68 -19.58 3.90
C TRP A 136 8.33 -20.48 2.69
N ARG A 137 7.60 -19.94 1.72
CA ARG A 137 7.31 -20.55 0.41
C ARG A 137 7.15 -19.48 -0.67
N PRO A 138 7.38 -19.82 -1.95
CA PRO A 138 6.99 -18.95 -3.06
C PRO A 138 5.46 -18.90 -3.24
N MET A 139 5.01 -17.86 -3.92
CA MET A 139 3.63 -17.77 -4.41
C MET A 139 3.41 -18.72 -5.58
N THR A 140 2.23 -19.33 -5.64
CA THR A 140 1.76 -20.09 -6.79
C THR A 140 1.36 -19.14 -7.93
N CYS A 141 1.35 -19.64 -9.18
CA CYS A 141 0.87 -18.87 -10.33
C CYS A 141 -0.54 -18.30 -10.08
N LEU A 142 -1.44 -19.12 -9.52
CA LEU A 142 -2.80 -18.72 -9.18
C LEU A 142 -2.84 -17.52 -8.21
N GLU A 143 -2.01 -17.52 -7.17
CA GLU A 143 -1.95 -16.43 -6.18
C GLU A 143 -1.41 -15.14 -6.80
N LYS A 144 -0.40 -15.22 -7.67
CA LYS A 144 0.17 -14.06 -8.36
C LYS A 144 -0.84 -13.44 -9.32
N VAL A 145 -1.51 -14.27 -10.13
CA VAL A 145 -2.54 -13.82 -11.07
C VAL A 145 -3.74 -13.27 -10.32
N ALA A 146 -4.17 -13.87 -9.21
CA ALA A 146 -5.26 -13.35 -8.38
C ALA A 146 -4.95 -11.94 -7.84
N MET A 147 -3.74 -11.71 -7.34
CA MET A 147 -3.32 -10.38 -6.90
C MET A 147 -3.37 -9.36 -8.06
N PHE A 148 -2.86 -9.75 -9.24
CA PHE A 148 -2.92 -8.90 -10.43
C PHE A 148 -4.35 -8.60 -10.88
N VAL A 149 -5.21 -9.61 -11.03
CA VAL A 149 -6.60 -9.44 -11.48
C VAL A 149 -7.37 -8.52 -10.54
N TYR A 150 -7.17 -8.65 -9.23
CA TYR A 150 -7.80 -7.76 -8.26
C TYR A 150 -7.30 -6.31 -8.37
N TRP A 151 -5.97 -6.10 -8.42
CA TRP A 151 -5.40 -4.77 -8.58
C TRP A 151 -5.74 -4.13 -9.93
N LYS A 152 -5.90 -4.92 -10.99
CA LYS A 152 -6.39 -4.43 -12.29
C LYS A 152 -7.80 -3.88 -12.16
N GLU A 153 -8.69 -4.54 -11.40
CA GLU A 153 -10.03 -4.00 -11.11
C GLU A 153 -9.96 -2.70 -10.29
N VAL A 154 -9.07 -2.61 -9.30
CA VAL A 154 -8.80 -1.35 -8.59
C VAL A 154 -8.38 -0.27 -9.59
N GLY A 155 -7.43 -0.55 -10.48
CA GLY A 155 -6.96 0.37 -11.51
C GLY A 155 -8.06 0.85 -12.46
N ASN A 156 -8.93 -0.06 -12.91
CA ASN A 156 -10.08 0.28 -13.74
C ASN A 156 -11.04 1.23 -12.99
N ARG A 157 -11.32 0.98 -11.72
CA ARG A 157 -12.14 1.89 -10.88
C ARG A 157 -11.44 3.20 -10.54
N MET A 158 -10.11 3.23 -10.62
CA MET A 158 -9.28 4.43 -10.56
C MET A 158 -9.09 5.10 -11.91
N GLY A 159 -9.77 4.63 -12.96
CA GLY A 159 -9.73 5.26 -14.27
C GLY A 159 -8.39 5.22 -14.97
N ILE A 160 -7.54 4.23 -14.61
CA ILE A 160 -6.29 3.98 -15.29
C ILE A 160 -6.61 3.35 -16.64
N GLU A 161 -6.14 3.97 -17.70
CA GLU A 161 -6.32 3.53 -19.09
C GLU A 161 -5.16 2.61 -19.50
N ASP A 162 -5.42 1.71 -20.45
CA ASP A 162 -4.41 0.83 -21.05
C ASP A 162 -3.58 -0.02 -20.07
N ILE A 163 -4.19 -0.46 -18.96
CA ILE A 163 -3.55 -1.40 -18.03
C ILE A 163 -3.18 -2.68 -18.79
N PRO A 164 -1.89 -3.12 -18.75
CA PRO A 164 -1.46 -4.33 -19.43
C PRO A 164 -2.37 -5.53 -19.13
N PRO A 165 -2.71 -6.36 -20.13
CA PRO A 165 -3.80 -7.31 -20.00
C PRO A 165 -3.49 -8.49 -19.07
N THR A 166 -2.22 -8.85 -18.93
CA THR A 166 -1.73 -9.97 -18.11
C THR A 166 -0.61 -9.53 -17.16
N LEU A 167 -0.32 -10.35 -16.14
CA LEU A 167 0.78 -10.10 -15.20
C LEU A 167 2.13 -10.03 -15.91
N GLU A 168 2.35 -10.88 -16.91
CA GLU A 168 3.60 -10.90 -17.68
C GLU A 168 3.75 -9.62 -18.52
N LYS A 169 2.66 -9.16 -19.14
CA LYS A 169 2.66 -7.88 -19.86
C LYS A 169 2.84 -6.68 -18.94
N LEU A 170 2.33 -6.74 -17.71
CA LEU A 170 2.58 -5.72 -16.70
C LEU A 170 4.06 -5.68 -16.31
N GLN A 171 4.70 -6.85 -16.15
CA GLN A 171 6.13 -6.95 -15.87
C GLN A 171 6.97 -6.39 -17.02
N GLU A 172 6.72 -6.79 -18.26
CA GLU A 172 7.41 -6.27 -19.45
C GLU A 172 7.26 -4.75 -19.55
N TRP A 173 6.04 -4.23 -19.40
CA TRP A 173 5.75 -2.80 -19.43
C TRP A 173 6.49 -2.04 -18.32
N THR A 174 6.53 -2.60 -17.10
CA THR A 174 7.20 -1.97 -15.96
C THR A 174 8.70 -1.85 -16.18
N VAL A 175 9.35 -2.88 -16.75
CA VAL A 175 10.79 -2.82 -17.05
C VAL A 175 11.10 -1.69 -18.04
N GLY A 176 10.35 -1.61 -19.15
CA GLY A 176 10.55 -0.56 -20.15
C GLY A 176 10.27 0.84 -19.59
N PHE A 177 9.16 1.00 -18.86
CA PHE A 177 8.83 2.27 -18.20
C PHE A 177 9.91 2.70 -17.21
N GLU A 178 10.40 1.78 -16.38
CA GLU A 178 11.46 2.07 -15.42
C GLU A 178 12.77 2.41 -16.14
N GLU A 179 13.18 1.68 -17.19
CA GLU A 179 14.34 1.99 -18.06
C GLU A 179 14.39 3.45 -18.48
N GLU A 180 13.25 4.02 -18.87
CA GLU A 180 13.16 5.40 -19.35
C GLU A 180 12.95 6.45 -18.24
N ASN A 181 12.19 6.11 -17.19
CA ASN A 181 11.66 7.10 -16.24
C ASN A 181 12.28 7.04 -14.83
N MET A 182 12.96 5.94 -14.47
CA MET A 182 13.61 5.79 -13.17
C MET A 182 14.97 6.51 -13.15
N VAL A 183 14.90 7.83 -13.02
CA VAL A 183 16.05 8.74 -13.05
C VAL A 183 16.14 9.55 -11.77
N TYR A 184 17.36 9.99 -11.42
CA TYR A 184 17.56 10.85 -10.26
C TYR A 184 16.90 12.22 -10.44
N SER A 185 16.25 12.69 -9.37
CA SER A 185 15.80 14.08 -9.21
C SER A 185 16.02 14.51 -7.75
N ASN A 186 16.23 15.80 -7.52
CA ASN A 186 16.28 16.35 -6.17
C ASN A 186 14.96 16.13 -5.41
N ASP A 187 13.82 16.14 -6.11
CA ASP A 187 12.51 15.91 -5.51
C ASP A 187 12.35 14.46 -5.02
N ASN A 188 12.94 13.49 -5.73
CA ASN A 188 13.00 12.09 -5.31
C ASN A 188 13.72 11.96 -3.98
N LYS A 189 14.89 12.62 -3.87
CA LYS A 189 15.70 12.61 -2.67
C LYS A 189 14.96 13.23 -1.47
N ILE A 190 14.28 14.36 -1.66
CA ILE A 190 13.47 15.00 -0.61
C ILE A 190 12.39 14.04 -0.09
N CYS A 191 11.67 13.37 -1.00
CA CYS A 191 10.64 12.39 -0.63
C CYS A 191 11.24 11.19 0.14
N ALA A 192 12.34 10.64 -0.34
CA ALA A 192 13.04 9.51 0.27
C ALA A 192 13.59 9.86 1.65
N GLU A 193 14.28 10.99 1.80
CA GLU A 193 14.85 11.44 3.07
C GLU A 193 13.77 11.72 4.12
N THR A 194 12.69 12.41 3.74
CA THR A 194 11.57 12.69 4.67
C THR A 194 10.90 11.39 5.13
N THR A 195 10.71 10.44 4.21
CA THR A 195 10.12 9.14 4.54
C THR A 195 11.07 8.32 5.42
N MET A 196 12.37 8.33 5.13
CA MET A 196 13.39 7.70 5.97
C MET A 196 13.38 8.28 7.39
N GLU A 197 13.26 9.61 7.54
CA GLU A 197 13.14 10.24 8.85
C GLU A 197 11.90 9.78 9.61
N LEU A 198 10.76 9.59 8.92
CA LEU A 198 9.55 9.02 9.51
C LEU A 198 9.80 7.61 10.07
N TYR A 199 10.40 6.70 9.28
CA TYR A 199 10.75 5.35 9.72
C TYR A 199 11.70 5.36 10.94
N LEU A 200 12.59 6.34 11.03
CA LEU A 200 13.59 6.44 12.09
C LEU A 200 13.10 7.13 13.36
N ARG A 201 11.86 7.64 13.41
CA ARG A 201 11.34 8.36 14.59
C ARG A 201 11.33 7.52 15.85
N GLY A 202 11.05 6.22 15.73
CA GLY A 202 11.09 5.27 16.85
C GLY A 202 12.51 4.81 17.21
N VAL A 203 13.50 5.06 16.35
CA VAL A 203 14.87 4.53 16.51
C VAL A 203 15.69 5.45 17.43
N PRO A 204 16.35 4.90 18.48
CA PRO A 204 17.28 5.65 19.32
C PRO A 204 18.41 6.30 18.50
N SER A 205 18.85 7.50 18.90
CA SER A 205 19.82 8.30 18.13
C SER A 205 21.10 7.54 17.77
N PHE A 206 21.65 6.75 18.71
CA PHE A 206 22.85 5.95 18.50
C PHE A 206 22.70 4.83 17.45
N ALA A 207 21.47 4.34 17.22
CA ALA A 207 21.18 3.26 16.27
C ALA A 207 20.74 3.77 14.89
N ARG A 208 20.48 5.08 14.73
CA ARG A 208 19.94 5.66 13.49
C ARG A 208 20.85 5.44 12.29
N GLY A 209 22.18 5.51 12.45
CA GLY A 209 23.12 5.27 11.35
C GLY A 209 23.03 3.85 10.80
N LEU A 210 22.98 2.85 11.70
CA LEU A 210 22.78 1.45 11.32
C LEU A 210 21.42 1.23 10.67
N ALA A 211 20.35 1.78 11.25
CA ALA A 211 19.00 1.65 10.71
C ALA A 211 18.87 2.27 9.29
N LYS A 212 19.53 3.42 9.04
CA LYS A 212 19.63 4.00 7.69
C LYS A 212 20.32 3.06 6.71
N ASN A 213 21.46 2.48 7.10
CA ASN A 213 22.18 1.53 6.25
C ASN A 213 21.34 0.27 5.96
N VAL A 214 20.64 -0.25 6.96
CA VAL A 214 19.73 -1.39 6.77
C VAL A 214 18.60 -1.02 5.81
N ALA A 215 17.94 0.12 6.01
CA ALA A 215 16.85 0.57 5.13
C ALA A 215 17.33 0.77 3.69
N ASN A 216 18.49 1.41 3.47
CA ASN A 216 19.07 1.57 2.15
C ASN A 216 19.51 0.24 1.52
N SER A 217 19.83 -0.79 2.33
CA SER A 217 20.24 -2.11 1.83
C SER A 217 19.08 -2.94 1.30
N LEU A 218 17.85 -2.55 1.63
CA LEU A 218 16.63 -3.19 1.15
C LEU A 218 16.18 -2.65 -0.21
N LEU A 219 16.75 -1.52 -0.65
CA LEU A 219 16.47 -0.93 -1.95
C LEU A 219 17.38 -1.53 -3.03
N GLU A 220 16.82 -1.84 -4.19
CA GLU A 220 17.61 -2.19 -5.38
C GLU A 220 18.58 -1.06 -5.74
N ASP A 221 19.76 -1.39 -6.26
CA ASP A 221 20.80 -0.40 -6.54
C ASP A 221 20.32 0.71 -7.49
N ARG A 222 19.52 0.36 -8.51
CA ARG A 222 18.93 1.33 -9.43
C ARG A 222 17.99 2.31 -8.73
N VAL A 223 17.10 1.78 -7.88
CA VAL A 223 16.16 2.59 -7.08
C VAL A 223 16.95 3.51 -6.16
N ARG A 224 17.95 2.98 -5.46
CA ARG A 224 18.80 3.74 -4.53
C ARG A 224 19.50 4.92 -5.23
N VAL A 225 20.04 4.71 -6.44
CA VAL A 225 20.65 5.76 -7.25
C VAL A 225 19.62 6.82 -7.65
N ALA A 226 18.45 6.42 -8.13
CA ALA A 226 17.37 7.34 -8.50
C ALA A 226 16.80 8.14 -7.30
N LEU A 227 16.87 7.59 -6.09
CA LEU A 227 16.50 8.29 -4.85
C LEU A 227 17.64 9.16 -4.27
N GLY A 228 18.84 9.11 -4.84
CA GLY A 228 20.02 9.79 -4.26
C GLY A 228 20.43 9.27 -2.89
N SER A 229 20.11 8.00 -2.60
CA SER A 229 20.38 7.37 -1.32
C SER A 229 21.80 6.77 -1.28
N PRO A 230 22.51 6.86 -0.14
CA PRO A 230 23.89 6.40 -0.05
C PRO A 230 23.97 4.88 -0.13
N ASP A 231 25.05 4.36 -0.75
CA ASP A 231 25.30 2.93 -0.84
C ASP A 231 25.67 2.36 0.54
N PRO A 232 24.92 1.40 1.09
CA PRO A 232 25.26 0.82 2.38
C PRO A 232 26.43 -0.16 2.24
N PRO A 233 27.23 -0.37 3.31
CA PRO A 233 28.32 -1.34 3.29
C PRO A 233 27.84 -2.75 2.89
N ALA A 234 28.64 -3.46 2.09
CA ALA A 234 28.28 -4.78 1.56
C ALA A 234 27.88 -5.79 2.65
N TYR A 235 28.53 -5.76 3.81
CA TYR A 235 28.19 -6.64 4.93
C TYR A 235 26.77 -6.40 5.47
N VAL A 236 26.26 -5.16 5.41
CA VAL A 236 24.88 -4.83 5.82
C VAL A 236 23.89 -5.44 4.82
N LYS A 237 24.16 -5.31 3.51
CA LYS A 237 23.34 -5.93 2.45
C LYS A 237 23.26 -7.45 2.65
N HIS A 238 24.39 -8.11 2.86
CA HIS A 238 24.43 -9.55 3.09
C HIS A 238 23.71 -9.97 4.38
N LEU A 239 23.89 -9.21 5.47
CA LEU A 239 23.23 -9.49 6.74
C LEU A 239 21.71 -9.32 6.65
N ALA A 240 21.22 -8.26 5.98
CA ALA A 240 19.80 -8.04 5.79
C ALA A 240 19.15 -9.21 5.00
N VAL A 241 19.76 -9.61 3.89
CA VAL A 241 19.34 -10.78 3.10
C VAL A 241 19.36 -12.05 3.93
N PHE A 242 20.42 -12.28 4.70
CA PHE A 242 20.55 -13.44 5.57
C PHE A 242 19.43 -13.49 6.62
N ILE A 243 19.16 -12.39 7.33
CA ILE A 243 18.12 -12.30 8.35
C ILE A 243 16.75 -12.62 7.76
N LEU A 244 16.42 -12.07 6.59
CA LEU A 244 15.15 -12.31 5.92
C LEU A 244 14.99 -13.78 5.50
N LYS A 245 16.02 -14.38 4.90
CA LYS A 245 16.01 -15.80 4.55
C LYS A 245 15.94 -16.71 5.77
N ALA A 246 16.68 -16.39 6.82
CA ALA A 246 16.66 -17.12 8.08
C ALA A 246 15.26 -17.06 8.72
N ARG A 247 14.60 -15.89 8.71
CA ARG A 247 13.21 -15.75 9.15
C ARG A 247 12.28 -16.67 8.36
N GLY A 248 12.34 -16.65 7.02
CA GLY A 248 11.51 -17.52 6.17
C GLY A 248 11.73 -19.01 6.47
N TRP A 249 12.99 -19.41 6.66
CA TRP A 249 13.34 -20.79 7.06
C TRP A 249 12.80 -21.14 8.46
N VAL A 250 12.90 -20.24 9.44
CA VAL A 250 12.35 -20.45 10.78
C VAL A 250 10.83 -20.62 10.74
N VAL A 251 10.12 -19.74 10.02
CA VAL A 251 8.66 -19.83 9.85
C VAL A 251 8.27 -21.17 9.23
N ARG A 252 9.00 -21.63 8.20
CA ARG A 252 8.72 -22.90 7.53
C ARG A 252 8.82 -24.12 8.45
N ASN A 253 9.80 -24.13 9.35
CA ASN A 253 10.19 -25.34 10.08
C ASN A 253 9.71 -25.36 11.55
N PHE A 254 9.43 -24.20 12.15
CA PHE A 254 9.12 -24.11 13.58
C PHE A 254 7.76 -23.50 13.90
N PHE A 255 7.06 -22.93 12.92
CA PHE A 255 5.75 -22.32 13.15
C PHE A 255 4.63 -23.22 12.61
N LEU A 256 3.56 -23.35 13.38
CA LEU A 256 2.34 -24.00 12.92
C LEU A 256 1.58 -23.10 11.94
N PRO A 257 0.75 -23.68 11.05
CA PRO A 257 -0.16 -22.90 10.22
C PRO A 257 -1.03 -21.95 11.06
N ARG A 258 -1.32 -20.77 10.52
CA ARG A 258 -2.22 -19.82 11.19
C ARG A 258 -3.64 -20.35 11.24
N LEU A 259 -4.24 -20.32 12.43
CA LEU A 259 -5.63 -20.72 12.65
C LEU A 259 -6.62 -19.59 12.30
N SER A 260 -6.17 -18.34 12.28
CA SER A 260 -6.95 -17.17 11.90
C SER A 260 -6.10 -16.22 11.06
N TYR A 261 -6.77 -15.44 10.22
CA TYR A 261 -6.10 -14.42 9.41
C TYR A 261 -5.66 -13.23 10.25
N VAL A 262 -4.61 -12.56 9.80
CA VAL A 262 -4.22 -11.25 10.33
C VAL A 262 -5.16 -10.21 9.71
N ASP A 263 -6.05 -9.65 10.51
CA ASP A 263 -6.99 -8.61 10.05
C ASP A 263 -6.42 -7.20 10.27
N PRO A 264 -6.05 -6.46 9.21
CA PRO A 264 -5.58 -5.09 9.34
C PRO A 264 -6.73 -4.06 9.40
N LEU A 265 -7.98 -4.47 9.18
CA LEU A 265 -9.10 -3.55 9.07
C LEU A 265 -9.46 -2.92 10.41
N ALA A 266 -9.68 -1.61 10.39
CA ALA A 266 -10.34 -0.90 11.47
C ALA A 266 -11.73 -1.49 11.77
N LYS A 267 -12.11 -1.45 13.05
CA LYS A 267 -13.35 -1.97 13.59
C LYS A 267 -14.34 -0.83 13.81
N GLN A 268 -15.63 -1.13 13.66
CA GLN A 268 -16.67 -0.15 13.91
C GLN A 268 -16.73 0.16 15.42
N GLY A 269 -16.58 1.45 15.74
CA GLY A 269 -16.74 2.00 17.07
C GLY A 269 -18.21 2.29 17.40
N PRO A 270 -18.50 2.73 18.64
CA PRO A 270 -19.87 2.94 19.12
C PRO A 270 -20.67 4.00 18.37
N ASP A 271 -19.99 4.96 17.75
CA ASP A 271 -20.55 6.06 16.97
C ASP A 271 -20.65 5.76 15.47
N GLY A 272 -20.39 4.49 15.08
CA GLY A 272 -20.37 4.04 13.70
C GLY A 272 -19.08 4.36 12.94
N ARG A 273 -18.14 5.09 13.54
CA ARG A 273 -16.83 5.42 12.93
C ARG A 273 -15.86 4.25 13.06
N LEU A 274 -14.89 4.17 12.16
CA LEU A 274 -13.89 3.12 12.16
C LEU A 274 -12.71 3.51 13.06
N GLN A 275 -12.38 2.65 14.02
CA GLN A 275 -11.27 2.79 14.95
C GLN A 275 -10.25 1.67 14.76
N ARG A 276 -8.96 1.99 14.96
CA ARG A 276 -7.86 1.04 14.82
C ARG A 276 -7.31 0.66 16.19
N ASP A 277 -6.79 -0.56 16.28
CA ASP A 277 -6.05 -1.04 17.46
C ASP A 277 -4.54 -0.90 17.30
N ARG A 278 -4.05 -0.67 16.07
CA ARG A 278 -2.64 -0.61 15.70
C ARG A 278 -2.42 0.46 14.64
N PHE A 279 -1.22 1.01 14.62
CA PHE A 279 -0.75 1.99 13.65
C PHE A 279 0.68 1.66 13.22
N ALA A 280 1.15 2.26 12.14
CA ALA A 280 2.48 2.00 11.58
C ALA A 280 3.53 3.02 12.06
N PHE A 281 3.16 4.31 12.11
CA PHE A 281 4.04 5.44 12.38
C PHE A 281 3.50 6.39 13.45
N GLU A 282 2.23 6.78 13.34
CA GLU A 282 1.58 7.74 14.22
C GLU A 282 0.18 7.25 14.62
N PRO A 283 -0.30 7.54 15.85
CA PRO A 283 -1.50 6.91 16.41
C PRO A 283 -2.82 7.49 15.86
N TRP A 284 -2.85 7.87 14.58
CA TRP A 284 -4.05 8.36 13.90
C TRP A 284 -5.17 7.31 13.92
N TYR A 285 -6.33 7.73 14.39
CA TYR A 285 -7.56 6.95 14.47
C TYR A 285 -7.50 5.75 15.42
N VAL A 286 -6.52 5.72 16.32
CA VAL A 286 -6.40 4.67 17.32
C VAL A 286 -7.40 4.91 18.45
N LYS A 287 -8.07 3.84 18.90
CA LYS A 287 -9.04 3.91 19.99
C LYS A 287 -8.42 4.54 21.25
N ASP A 288 -9.10 5.53 21.81
CA ASP A 288 -8.75 6.05 23.13
C ASP A 288 -9.15 5.06 24.22
N SER A 289 -8.17 4.29 24.69
CA SER A 289 -8.31 3.48 25.90
C SER A 289 -7.04 3.56 26.71
N TRP A 290 -7.16 3.39 28.03
CA TRP A 290 -6.02 3.44 28.93
C TRP A 290 -4.92 2.42 28.55
N LEU A 291 -5.31 1.22 28.12
CA LEU A 291 -4.40 0.16 27.65
C LEU A 291 -3.63 0.62 26.41
N GLN A 292 -4.32 1.21 25.44
CA GLN A 292 -3.71 1.71 24.22
C GLN A 292 -2.76 2.88 24.53
N LYS A 293 -3.20 3.85 25.33
CA LYS A 293 -2.36 4.98 25.77
C LYS A 293 -1.06 4.51 26.42
N LEU A 294 -1.15 3.57 27.37
CA LEU A 294 0.03 3.03 28.05
C LEU A 294 0.94 2.25 27.08
N GLY A 295 0.37 1.38 26.24
CA GLY A 295 1.13 0.59 25.27
C GLY A 295 1.88 1.44 24.25
N ILE A 296 1.26 2.53 23.78
CA ILE A 296 1.84 3.47 22.83
C ILE A 296 2.93 4.32 23.49
N TRP A 297 2.68 4.78 24.71
CA TRP A 297 3.68 5.52 25.46
C TRP A 297 4.93 4.65 25.70
N LEU A 298 4.76 3.39 26.13
CA LEU A 298 5.87 2.46 26.36
C LEU A 298 6.63 2.15 25.05
N SER A 299 5.92 1.83 23.96
CA SER A 299 6.56 1.45 22.69
C SER A 299 7.24 2.62 21.98
N SER A 300 6.76 3.85 22.19
CA SER A 300 7.37 5.06 21.64
C SER A 300 8.45 5.68 22.53
N GLY A 301 8.72 5.12 23.71
CA GLY A 301 9.62 5.71 24.70
C GLY A 301 9.14 7.08 25.20
N GLY A 302 7.82 7.24 25.33
CA GLY A 302 7.15 8.46 25.78
C GLY A 302 7.01 9.57 24.74
N ARG A 303 7.33 9.31 23.47
CA ARG A 303 7.28 10.32 22.38
C ARG A 303 5.89 10.53 21.82
N LEU A 304 5.03 9.52 21.88
CA LEU A 304 3.67 9.57 21.37
C LEU A 304 2.69 9.39 22.51
N VAL A 305 1.69 10.28 22.56
CA VAL A 305 0.57 10.20 23.49
C VAL A 305 -0.70 10.32 22.65
N PRO A 306 -1.57 9.29 22.63
CA PRO A 306 -2.87 9.40 21.98
C PRO A 306 -3.73 10.49 22.63
N GLY A 307 -4.43 11.25 21.80
CA GLY A 307 -5.16 12.47 22.13
C GLY A 307 -6.02 12.93 20.95
N ASP A 308 -6.84 13.95 21.17
CA ASP A 308 -7.83 14.44 20.19
C ASP A 308 -7.18 14.86 18.86
N GLU A 309 -5.93 15.31 18.89
CA GLU A 309 -5.16 15.67 17.70
C GLU A 309 -5.00 14.51 16.71
N TRP A 310 -5.07 13.26 17.20
CA TRP A 310 -4.96 12.04 16.41
C TRP A 310 -6.32 11.47 15.96
N LYS A 311 -7.43 12.18 16.23
CA LYS A 311 -8.80 11.74 15.92
C LYS A 311 -9.12 10.35 16.48
N THR A 312 -8.99 10.18 17.79
CA THR A 312 -9.26 8.91 18.50
C THR A 312 -10.72 8.42 18.37
N SER A 313 -11.66 9.30 18.01
CA SER A 313 -13.03 8.93 17.60
C SER A 313 -13.07 8.11 16.30
N GLY A 314 -11.96 7.97 15.58
CA GLY A 314 -11.88 7.22 14.34
C GLY A 314 -12.18 8.04 13.09
N TYR A 315 -12.45 7.35 11.99
CA TYR A 315 -12.70 7.95 10.67
C TYR A 315 -13.93 7.35 9.99
N LEU A 316 -14.49 8.09 9.05
CA LEU A 316 -15.25 7.50 7.95
C LEU A 316 -14.32 7.42 6.72
N PRO A 317 -14.44 6.40 5.86
CA PRO A 317 -13.54 6.24 4.70
C PRO A 317 -13.45 7.47 3.78
N GLU A 318 -14.54 8.21 3.61
CA GLU A 318 -14.61 9.45 2.83
C GLU A 318 -13.86 10.65 3.47
N GLU A 319 -13.43 10.52 4.72
CA GLU A 319 -12.70 11.55 5.48
C GLU A 319 -11.18 11.35 5.49
N ILE A 320 -10.67 10.25 4.90
CA ILE A 320 -9.23 9.93 4.85
C ILE A 320 -8.46 11.00 4.05
N GLY A 321 -7.29 11.43 4.51
CA GLY A 321 -6.47 12.44 3.83
C GLY A 321 -6.38 13.78 4.57
N PRO A 322 -5.96 14.87 3.89
CA PRO A 322 -5.77 16.16 4.53
C PRO A 322 -7.06 16.69 5.17
N LEU A 323 -6.95 17.24 6.39
CA LEU A 323 -8.10 17.64 7.21
C LEU A 323 -8.94 18.73 6.54
N GLU A 324 -8.27 19.67 5.87
CA GLU A 324 -8.87 20.77 5.10
C GLU A 324 -9.67 20.31 3.87
N HIS A 325 -9.68 19.01 3.58
CA HIS A 325 -10.38 18.42 2.44
C HIS A 325 -11.59 17.58 2.83
N ILE A 326 -11.81 17.33 4.13
CA ILE A 326 -12.88 16.45 4.62
C ILE A 326 -14.26 16.94 4.16
N GLU A 327 -14.57 18.22 4.42
CA GLU A 327 -15.88 18.78 4.07
C GLU A 327 -16.07 18.84 2.54
N LYS A 328 -15.05 19.36 1.83
CA LYS A 328 -15.11 19.58 0.38
C LYS A 328 -15.22 18.29 -0.44
N SER A 329 -14.74 17.17 0.10
CA SER A 329 -14.80 15.89 -0.61
C SER A 329 -16.04 15.08 -0.31
N ARG A 330 -16.77 15.36 0.78
CA ARG A 330 -17.77 14.42 1.30
C ARG A 330 -18.83 14.06 0.26
N GLU A 331 -19.49 15.07 -0.29
CA GLU A 331 -20.53 14.87 -1.30
C GLU A 331 -20.02 14.20 -2.60
N PRO A 332 -18.97 14.72 -3.29
CA PRO A 332 -18.51 14.09 -4.52
C PRO A 332 -17.98 12.66 -4.31
N VAL A 333 -17.38 12.37 -3.16
CA VAL A 333 -16.90 11.01 -2.82
C VAL A 333 -18.08 10.05 -2.62
N LEU A 334 -19.14 10.47 -1.94
CA LEU A 334 -20.33 9.64 -1.75
C LEU A 334 -21.07 9.40 -3.07
N GLN A 335 -21.19 10.42 -3.92
CA GLN A 335 -21.78 10.28 -5.26
C GLN A 335 -20.98 9.29 -6.13
N GLN A 336 -19.64 9.39 -6.14
CA GLN A 336 -18.79 8.45 -6.87
C GLN A 336 -18.88 7.03 -6.29
N ALA A 337 -18.95 6.88 -4.97
CA ALA A 337 -19.11 5.57 -4.34
C ALA A 337 -20.43 4.90 -4.73
N GLU A 338 -21.53 5.66 -4.83
CA GLU A 338 -22.81 5.16 -5.33
C GLU A 338 -22.72 4.73 -6.80
N ALA A 339 -22.06 5.53 -7.64
CA ALA A 339 -21.82 5.19 -9.04
C ALA A 339 -20.98 3.91 -9.19
N MET A 340 -19.93 3.75 -8.37
CA MET A 340 -19.11 2.53 -8.32
C MET A 340 -19.92 1.30 -7.87
N SER A 341 -20.86 1.47 -6.93
CA SER A 341 -21.76 0.39 -6.51
C SER A 341 -22.60 -0.12 -7.67
N LYS A 342 -23.22 0.80 -8.44
CA LYS A 342 -24.01 0.46 -9.63
C LYS A 342 -23.17 -0.23 -10.71
N TYR A 343 -21.92 0.22 -10.89
CA TYR A 343 -20.95 -0.42 -11.78
C TYR A 343 -20.56 -1.85 -11.34
N ALA A 344 -20.42 -2.09 -10.03
CA ALA A 344 -20.15 -3.43 -9.51
C ALA A 344 -21.35 -4.37 -9.73
N GLU A 345 -22.58 -3.86 -9.60
CA GLU A 345 -23.81 -4.59 -9.91
C GLU A 345 -23.93 -4.98 -11.40
N SER A 346 -23.40 -4.16 -12.32
CA SER A 346 -23.34 -4.50 -13.75
C SER A 346 -22.21 -5.44 -14.14
N GLY A 347 -21.43 -5.97 -13.18
CA GLY A 347 -20.37 -6.96 -13.41
C GLY A 347 -18.94 -6.40 -13.43
N GLY A 348 -18.75 -5.11 -13.16
CA GLY A 348 -17.42 -4.48 -13.09
C GLY A 348 -16.67 -4.45 -14.43
N ALA A 349 -15.34 -4.34 -14.39
CA ALA A 349 -14.57 -4.05 -15.61
C ALA A 349 -14.60 -5.20 -16.62
N ALA A 350 -14.78 -6.43 -16.12
CA ALA A 350 -14.90 -7.63 -16.94
C ALA A 350 -16.12 -7.57 -17.89
N VAL A 351 -17.14 -6.78 -17.57
CA VAL A 351 -18.37 -6.65 -18.37
C VAL A 351 -18.47 -5.29 -19.07
N THR A 352 -18.16 -4.19 -18.37
CA THR A 352 -18.44 -2.83 -18.86
C THR A 352 -17.19 -2.03 -19.23
N GLY A 353 -15.98 -2.58 -19.06
CA GLY A 353 -14.73 -1.83 -19.27
C GLY A 353 -14.48 -0.77 -18.19
N CYS A 354 -13.57 0.17 -18.46
CA CYS A 354 -13.20 1.25 -17.52
C CYS A 354 -14.35 2.28 -17.38
N PRO A 355 -14.94 2.45 -16.18
CA PRO A 355 -16.14 3.28 -15.99
C PRO A 355 -15.87 4.77 -15.79
N PHE A 356 -14.64 5.15 -15.41
CA PHE A 356 -14.32 6.52 -15.01
C PHE A 356 -13.08 6.99 -15.76
N SER A 357 -13.21 7.95 -16.68
CA SER A 357 -12.03 8.67 -17.20
C SER A 357 -11.78 9.89 -16.34
N PHE A 358 -10.54 10.05 -15.86
CA PHE A 358 -10.15 11.25 -15.10
C PHE A 358 -9.79 12.37 -16.06
N GLY A 359 -10.80 13.15 -16.45
CA GLY A 359 -10.62 14.44 -17.11
C GLY A 359 -10.24 14.35 -18.60
N LYS A 360 -11.15 14.85 -19.44
CA LYS A 360 -10.76 15.63 -20.61
C LYS A 360 -10.72 17.11 -20.22
#